data_AF-A0A5K1GBQ8-F1
#
_entry.id   AF-A0A5K1GBQ8-F1
#
_cell.length_a   1.000
_cell.length_b   1.000
_cell.length_c   1.000
_cell.angle_alpha   90.00
_cell.angle_beta   90.00
_cell.angle_gamma   90.00
#
_symmetry.space_group_name_H-M   'P 1'
#
loop_
_entity.id
_entity.type
_entity.pdbx_description
1 polymer ?
#
loop_
_entity_poly.entity_id
_entity_poly.type
_entity_poly.pdbx_seq_one_letter_code
_entity_poly.pdbx_strand_id
1 'polypeptide(L)' 'EWSYNTSLHSSTGMTPYEGVYGFPPPSIPRYEGGTAEDDSVDCELRTREEVLESLKQNIVKA' A
#
# COMPACT_ATOMS: atom_id res chain seq x y z
N GLU A 1 5.87 1.59 -13.18
CA GLU A 1 6.54 2.81 -12.68
C GLU A 1 6.33 3.03 -11.18
N TRP A 2 5.10 3.16 -10.68
CA TRP A 2 4.85 3.41 -9.24
C TRP A 2 5.54 2.43 -8.28
N SER A 3 5.42 1.12 -8.53
CA SER A 3 6.10 0.07 -7.74
C SER A 3 7.62 0.28 -7.65
N TYR A 4 8.27 0.76 -8.72
CA TYR A 4 9.70 1.06 -8.70
C TYR A 4 10.03 2.25 -7.79
N ASN A 5 9.21 3.31 -7.85
CA ASN A 5 9.43 4.51 -7.04
C ASN A 5 9.19 4.29 -5.55
N THR A 6 8.33 3.35 -5.17
CA THR A 6 7.94 3.11 -3.77
C THR A 6 8.56 1.86 -3.15
N SER A 7 9.29 1.06 -3.92
CA SER A 7 9.98 -0.13 -3.40
C SER A 7 11.35 0.24 -2.86
N LEU A 8 11.78 -0.46 -1.80
CA LEU A 8 13.10 -0.29 -1.23
C LEU A 8 14.16 -0.70 -2.25
N HIS A 9 15.10 0.18 -2.55
CA HIS A 9 16.19 -0.12 -3.46
C HIS A 9 17.40 -0.63 -2.68
N SER A 10 17.89 -1.83 -3.00
CA SER A 10 18.97 -2.50 -2.26
C SER A 10 20.30 -1.74 -2.25
N SER A 11 20.60 -0.99 -3.31
CA SER A 11 21.85 -0.22 -3.45
C SER A 11 21.86 1.05 -2.61
N THR A 12 20.72 1.75 -2.52
CA THR A 12 20.58 3.03 -1.81
C THR A 12 20.05 2.90 -0.39
N GLY A 13 19.42 1.76 -0.04
CA GLY A 13 18.76 1.57 1.25
C GLY A 13 17.52 2.45 1.49
N MET A 14 17.04 3.11 0.44
CA MET A 14 15.85 3.98 0.45
C MET A 14 15.08 3.81 -0.88
N THR A 15 13.84 4.26 -0.92
CA THR A 15 13.03 4.28 -2.14
C THR A 15 13.50 5.40 -3.08
N PRO A 16 13.39 5.25 -4.42
CA PRO A 16 13.68 6.34 -5.35
C PRO A 16 12.85 7.61 -5.06
N TYR A 17 11.60 7.44 -4.59
CA TYR A 17 10.76 8.55 -4.14
C TYR A 17 11.40 9.31 -2.97
N GLU A 18 11.85 8.60 -1.93
CA GLU A 18 12.56 9.21 -0.79
C GLU A 18 13.84 9.93 -1.22
N GLY A 19 14.60 9.35 -2.14
CA GLY A 19 15.81 9.98 -2.66
C GLY A 19 15.54 11.32 -3.36
N VAL A 20 14.37 11.48 -3.99
CA VAL A 20 13.98 12.71 -4.68
C VAL A 20 13.34 13.72 -3.74
N TYR A 21 12.44 13.29 -2.86
CA TYR A 21 11.58 14.19 -2.08
C TYR A 21 11.99 14.34 -0.61
N GLY A 22 12.87 13.47 -0.10
CA GLY A 22 13.35 13.51 1.28
C GLY A 22 12.39 12.97 2.33
N PHE A 23 11.28 12.33 1.93
CA PHE A 23 10.32 11.68 2.83
C PHE A 23 9.74 10.40 2.19
N PRO A 24 9.24 9.44 2.99
CA PRO A 24 8.69 8.18 2.49
C PRO A 24 7.52 8.38 1.51
N PRO A 25 7.36 7.49 0.51
CA PRO A 25 6.19 7.54 -0.35
C PRO A 25 4.90 7.37 0.49
N PRO A 26 3.80 8.03 0.08
CA PRO A 26 2.53 7.89 0.79
C PRO A 26 2.06 6.44 0.79
N SER A 27 1.67 5.94 1.97
CA SER A 27 1.14 4.59 2.13
C SER A 27 -0.35 4.55 1.85
N ILE A 28 -0.83 3.38 1.42
CA ILE A 28 -2.26 3.11 1.35
C ILE A 28 -2.78 3.00 2.80
N PRO A 29 -3.75 3.85 3.22
CA PRO A 29 -4.32 3.75 4.55
C PRO A 29 -5.07 2.43 4.69
N ARG A 30 -4.87 1.77 5.84
CA ARG A 30 -5.63 0.61 6.25
C ARG A 30 -7.05 1.05 6.60
N TYR A 31 -8.03 0.34 6.07
CA TYR A 31 -9.41 0.52 6.46
C TYR A 31 -9.76 -0.30 7.71
N GLU A 32 -10.48 0.32 8.64
CA GLU A 32 -11.09 -0.35 9.79
C GLU A 32 -12.59 -0.51 9.53
N GLY A 33 -13.08 -1.77 9.57
CA GLY A 33 -14.48 -2.06 9.26
C GLY A 33 -15.45 -1.39 10.23
N GLY A 34 -16.58 -0.93 9.70
CA GLY A 34 -17.62 -0.20 10.42
C GLY A 34 -17.36 1.30 10.60
N THR A 35 -16.33 1.86 9.94
CA THR A 35 -16.03 3.31 10.03
C THR A 35 -16.68 4.14 8.93
N ALA A 36 -17.06 3.54 7.80
CA ALA A 36 -17.87 4.18 6.78
C ALA A 36 -19.34 4.28 7.22
N GLU A 37 -19.97 5.43 6.95
CA GLU A 37 -21.39 5.65 7.24
C GLU A 37 -22.32 4.89 6.29
N ASP A 38 -21.85 4.56 5.09
CA ASP A 38 -22.58 3.82 4.09
C ASP A 38 -22.13 2.36 4.04
N ASP A 39 -23.07 1.43 4.16
CA ASP A 39 -22.79 -0.01 4.20
C ASP A 39 -22.16 -0.54 2.91
N SER A 40 -22.49 0.04 1.75
CA SER A 40 -21.90 -0.36 0.47
C SER A 40 -20.43 0.04 0.42
N VAL A 41 -20.10 1.23 0.90
CA VAL A 41 -18.72 1.71 1.02
C VAL A 41 -17.94 0.87 2.03
N ASP A 42 -18.53 0.50 3.17
CA ASP A 42 -17.89 -0.39 4.15
C ASP A 42 -17.52 -1.73 3.52
N CYS A 43 -18.46 -2.33 2.79
CA CYS A 43 -18.25 -3.60 2.09
C CYS A 43 -17.10 -3.50 1.09
N GLU A 44 -17.08 -2.46 0.25
CA GLU A 44 -16.05 -2.28 -0.77
C GLU A 44 -14.66 -2.09 -0.14
N LEU A 45 -14.56 -1.25 0.90
CA LEU A 45 -13.29 -0.98 1.58
C LEU A 45 -12.76 -2.22 2.30
N ARG A 46 -13.63 -3.08 2.84
CA ARG A 46 -13.24 -4.38 3.40
C ARG A 46 -12.71 -5.33 2.33
N THR A 47 -13.41 -5.46 1.20
CA THR A 47 -12.95 -6.29 0.07
C THR A 47 -11.60 -5.80 -0.45
N ARG A 48 -11.40 -4.48 -0.54
CA ARG A 48 -10.12 -3.88 -0.91
C ARG A 48 -8.98 -4.31 0.02
N GLU A 49 -9.20 -4.32 1.34
CA GLU A 49 -8.19 -4.76 2.30
C GLU A 49 -7.82 -6.24 2.10
N GLU A 50 -8.81 -7.12 1.89
CA GLU A 50 -8.59 -8.55 1.64
C GLU A 50 -7.74 -8.80 0.38
N VAL A 51 -8.04 -8.07 -0.70
CA VAL A 51 -7.27 -8.13 -1.95
C VAL A 51 -5.85 -7.60 -1.75
N LEU A 52 -5.68 -6.46 -1.08
CA LEU A 52 -4.36 -5.87 -0.80
C LEU A 52 -3.49 -6.81 0.04
N GLU A 53 -4.06 -7.45 1.06
CA GLU A 53 -3.34 -8.41 1.89
C GLU A 53 -2.90 -9.64 1.07
N SER A 54 -3.80 -10.16 0.22
CA SER A 54 -3.50 -11.27 -0.68
C SER A 54 -2.37 -10.93 -1.66
N LEU A 55 -2.39 -9.73 -2.24
CA LEU A 55 -1.35 -9.27 -3.16
C LEU A 55 0.00 -9.12 -2.46
N LYS A 56 0.03 -8.50 -1.27
CA LYS A 56 1.27 -8.37 -0.47
C LYS A 56 1.89 -9.73 -0.18
N GLN A 57 1.08 -10.70 0.24
CA GLN A 57 1.56 -12.07 0.52
C GLN A 57 2.14 -12.75 -0.72
N ASN A 58 1.57 -12.52 -1.90
CA ASN A 58 2.08 -13.08 -3.14
C ASN A 58 3.39 -12.42 -3.58
N ILE A 59 3.51 -11.10 -3.45
CA ILE A 59 4.73 -10.36 -3.80
C ILE A 59 5.90 -10.74 -2.90
N VAL A 60 5.67 -10.99 -1.61
CA VAL A 60 6.73 -11.43 -0.68
C VAL A 60 7.22 -12.87 -0.99
N LYS A 61 6.38 -13.71 -1.59
CA LYS A 61 6.72 -15.09 -1.95
C LYS A 61 7.42 -15.23 -3.31
N ALA A 62 7.34 -14.21 -4.15
CA ALA A 62 7.93 -14.17 -5.49
C ALA A 62 9.40 -13.73 -5.42
#